data_AF-A0A428JVN9-F1
#
_entry.id   AF-A0A428JVN9-F1
#
_cell.length_a   1.000
_cell.length_b   1.000
_cell.length_c   1.000
_cell.angle_alpha   90.00
_cell.angle_beta   90.00
_cell.angle_gamma   90.00
#
_symmetry.space_group_name_H-M   'P 1'
#
loop_
_entity.id
_entity.type
_entity.pdbx_description
1 polymer ?
#
loop_
_entity_poly.entity_id
_entity_poly.type
_entity_poly.pdbx_seq_one_letter_code
_entity_poly.pdbx_strand_id
1 'polypeptide(L)'
;MKDDIEQIFNGLKGDFDIESPRTGHEKRFINKLQQQEQDTPKKITFLWKPFVSIAAIIAIVFTLGILNTTTHETASLANVSPEMAQAESFFTSTITAELKKLNQAKNPETKLVIKDAMLQLNKLEHEYEKLKTDLVKSGQDQRVIYAMISNFQSRIDILQNTLKQIDLQNQLKNTDYDTNNTF
;
A
#
# COMPACT_ATOMS: atom_id res chain seq x y z
N MET A 1 1.53 -7.10 33.33
CA MET A 1 1.91 -6.48 32.03
C MET A 1 2.13 -4.98 32.14
N LYS A 2 1.18 -4.18 32.64
CA LYS A 2 1.42 -2.73 32.87
C LYS A 2 2.43 -2.51 34.02
N ASP A 3 2.31 -3.32 35.06
CA ASP A 3 3.15 -3.25 36.27
C ASP A 3 4.61 -3.64 36.02
N ASP A 4 4.86 -4.55 35.07
CA ASP A 4 6.22 -5.01 34.74
C ASP A 4 7.05 -3.89 34.09
N ILE A 5 6.43 -3.06 33.24
CA ILE A 5 7.10 -1.95 32.57
C ILE A 5 7.36 -0.80 33.55
N GLU A 6 6.43 -0.52 34.45
CA GLU A 6 6.64 0.50 35.50
C GLU A 6 7.77 0.11 36.45
N GLN A 7 7.91 -1.18 36.78
CA GLN A 7 8.97 -1.66 37.65
C GLN A 7 10.36 -1.55 36.99
N ILE A 8 10.46 -1.88 35.69
CA ILE A 8 11.68 -1.70 34.90
C ILE A 8 12.03 -0.21 34.80
N PHE A 9 11.05 0.64 34.49
CA PHE A 9 11.25 2.08 34.32
C PHE A 9 11.68 2.76 35.61
N ASN A 10 11.09 2.39 36.75
CA ASN A 10 11.46 2.91 38.05
C ASN A 10 12.85 2.42 38.49
N GLY A 11 13.26 1.21 38.10
CA GLY A 11 14.61 0.68 38.35
C GLY A 11 15.71 1.39 37.54
N LEU A 12 15.37 1.95 36.38
CA LEU A 12 16.30 2.67 35.49
C LEU A 12 16.27 4.19 35.72
N LYS A 13 15.43 4.68 36.64
CA LYS A 13 15.22 6.11 36.91
C LYS A 13 16.46 6.70 37.61
N GLY A 14 17.39 7.22 36.81
CA GLY A 14 18.65 7.82 37.26
C GLY A 14 19.87 7.34 36.48
N ASP A 15 19.77 6.20 35.80
CA ASP A 15 20.85 5.61 34.99
C ASP A 15 20.87 6.12 33.53
N PHE A 16 19.96 7.01 33.15
CA PHE A 16 19.95 7.59 31.79
C PHE A 16 20.84 8.83 31.65
N ASP A 17 21.19 9.50 32.76
CA ASP A 17 21.97 10.74 32.78
C ASP A 17 23.47 10.49 33.08
N ILE A 18 24.03 9.40 32.56
CA ILE A 18 25.42 9.01 32.86
C ILE A 18 26.43 9.79 31.99
N GLU A 19 26.03 10.23 30.80
CA GLU A 19 26.95 10.87 29.85
C GLU A 19 26.30 12.03 29.08
N SER A 20 26.97 13.17 29.08
CA SER A 20 26.61 14.30 28.22
C SER A 20 27.31 14.18 26.86
N PRO A 21 26.65 14.52 25.74
CA PRO A 21 27.29 14.50 24.43
C PRO A 21 28.54 15.38 24.39
N ARG A 22 29.59 14.92 23.69
CA ARG A 22 30.83 15.70 23.48
C ARG A 22 30.50 17.09 22.95
N THR A 23 31.19 18.11 23.47
CA THR A 23 31.00 19.52 23.08
C THR A 23 30.87 19.70 21.56
N GLY A 24 29.90 20.51 21.14
CA GLY A 24 29.55 20.70 19.72
C GLY A 24 28.70 19.59 19.09
N HIS A 25 28.14 18.66 19.89
CA HIS A 25 27.21 17.64 19.41
C HIS A 25 26.00 18.23 18.68
N GLU A 26 25.36 19.25 19.26
CA GLU A 26 24.21 19.94 18.68
C GLU A 26 24.52 20.48 17.27
N LYS A 27 25.64 21.18 17.11
CA LYS A 27 26.08 21.69 15.79
C LYS A 27 26.31 20.57 14.78
N ARG A 28 26.95 19.46 15.19
CA ARG A 28 27.16 18.29 14.33
C ARG A 28 25.84 17.59 13.97
N PHE A 29 24.91 17.55 14.91
CA PHE A 29 23.58 16.97 14.72
C PHE A 29 22.75 17.78 13.72
N ILE A 30 22.67 19.11 13.91
CA ILE A 30 21.99 20.02 12.98
C ILE A 30 22.64 19.96 11.58
N ASN A 31 23.97 19.93 11.50
CA ASN A 31 24.65 19.75 10.21
C ASN A 31 24.28 18.42 9.54
N LYS A 32 24.22 17.31 10.27
CA LYS A 32 23.78 16.02 9.71
C LYS A 32 22.30 16.02 9.30
N LEU A 33 21.44 16.68 10.08
CA LEU A 33 20.01 16.80 9.78
C LEU A 33 19.79 17.60 8.49
N GLN A 34 20.47 18.73 8.35
CA GLN A 34 20.42 19.56 7.15
C GLN A 34 21.06 18.87 5.94
N GLN A 35 22.09 18.07 6.15
CA GLN A 35 22.76 17.33 5.08
C GLN A 35 21.92 16.15 4.58
N GLN A 36 21.09 15.56 5.45
CA GLN A 36 20.13 14.51 5.07
C GLN A 36 18.94 15.05 4.26
N GLU A 37 18.65 16.36 4.35
CA GLU A 37 17.71 17.04 3.44
C GLU A 37 18.35 17.46 2.09
N GLN A 38 19.68 17.32 1.95
CA GLN A 38 20.42 17.77 0.76
C GLN A 38 20.84 16.65 -0.21
N ASP A 39 20.48 15.39 0.06
CA ASP A 39 20.45 14.35 -0.97
C ASP A 39 19.24 14.53 -1.89
N THR A 40 19.20 15.71 -2.53
CA THR A 40 18.33 15.96 -3.67
C THR A 40 18.88 15.18 -4.86
N PRO A 41 18.08 14.34 -5.55
CA PRO A 41 18.53 13.77 -6.81
C PRO A 41 18.83 14.91 -7.78
N LYS A 42 19.98 14.81 -8.46
CA LYS A 42 20.44 15.76 -9.50
C LYS A 42 19.26 16.24 -10.33
N LYS A 43 19.07 17.57 -10.39
CA LYS A 43 18.03 18.22 -11.20
C LYS A 43 18.23 17.86 -12.68
N ILE A 44 17.41 16.95 -13.18
CA ILE A 44 17.17 16.81 -14.62
C ILE A 44 16.11 17.86 -14.96
N THR A 45 16.51 18.95 -15.60
CA THR A 45 15.56 19.90 -16.21
C THR A 45 14.98 19.26 -17.47
N PHE A 46 13.97 18.42 -17.28
CA PHE A 46 13.15 17.91 -18.39
C PHE A 46 11.91 18.78 -18.52
N LEU A 47 12.01 19.75 -19.43
CA LEU A 47 10.92 20.61 -19.90
C LEU A 47 9.91 19.78 -20.70
N TRP A 48 9.03 19.03 -20.03
CA TRP A 48 7.93 18.34 -20.71
C TRP A 48 6.62 18.59 -19.99
N LYS A 49 5.69 19.17 -20.76
CA LYS A 49 4.30 19.47 -20.43
C LYS A 49 3.65 18.27 -19.70
N PRO A 50 2.91 18.47 -18.59
CA PRO A 50 2.24 17.38 -17.89
C PRO A 50 0.88 17.10 -18.53
N PHE A 51 0.86 16.53 -19.74
CA PHE A 51 -0.34 15.94 -20.32
C PHE A 51 -0.08 14.58 -20.96
N VAL A 52 0.83 13.81 -20.37
CA VAL A 52 0.78 12.34 -20.53
C VAL A 52 0.14 11.80 -19.27
N SER A 53 -1.19 11.89 -19.26
CA SER A 53 -2.04 11.18 -18.32
C SER A 53 -1.65 9.70 -18.31
N ILE A 54 -1.78 9.11 -17.14
CA ILE A 54 -1.61 7.71 -16.72
C ILE A 54 -2.03 6.63 -17.75
N ALA A 55 -2.80 6.97 -18.78
CA ALA A 55 -3.10 6.14 -19.94
C ALA A 55 -1.85 5.57 -20.65
N ALA A 56 -0.74 6.31 -20.75
CA ALA A 56 0.49 5.77 -21.36
C ALA A 56 1.20 4.75 -20.45
N ILE A 57 1.07 4.87 -19.13
CA ILE A 57 1.58 3.87 -18.17
C ILE A 57 0.73 2.60 -18.26
N ILE A 58 -0.59 2.75 -18.36
CA ILE A 58 -1.50 1.64 -18.63
C ILE A 58 -1.17 1.00 -19.99
N ALA A 59 -0.96 1.79 -21.04
CA ALA A 59 -0.62 1.28 -22.37
C ALA A 59 0.76 0.59 -22.42
N ILE A 60 1.77 1.06 -21.70
CA ILE A 60 3.10 0.42 -21.60
C ILE A 60 3.02 -0.88 -20.79
N VAL A 61 2.23 -0.92 -19.72
CA VAL A 61 1.97 -2.14 -18.94
C VAL A 61 1.16 -3.16 -19.75
N PHE A 62 0.18 -2.72 -20.55
CA PHE A 62 -0.56 -3.60 -21.45
C PHE A 62 0.28 -4.07 -22.64
N THR A 63 1.12 -3.22 -23.27
CA THR A 63 1.93 -3.60 -24.44
C THR A 63 3.16 -4.44 -24.09
N LEU A 64 3.83 -4.20 -22.95
CA LEU A 64 4.91 -5.07 -22.48
C LEU A 64 4.39 -6.36 -21.85
N GLY A 65 3.16 -6.36 -21.33
CA GLY A 65 2.47 -7.58 -20.90
C GLY A 65 2.12 -8.51 -22.06
N ILE A 66 1.71 -7.97 -23.21
CA ILE A 66 1.32 -8.75 -24.40
C ILE A 66 2.54 -9.39 -25.11
N LEU A 67 3.73 -8.78 -25.06
CA LEU A 67 4.90 -9.32 -25.78
C LEU A 67 5.57 -10.52 -25.06
N ASN A 68 5.26 -10.77 -23.78
CA ASN A 68 5.81 -11.88 -22.99
C ASN A 68 4.80 -13.01 -22.70
N THR A 69 3.61 -13.00 -23.27
CA THR A 69 2.65 -14.10 -23.10
C THR A 69 2.79 -15.12 -24.22
N THR A 70 3.77 -16.01 -24.07
CA THR A 70 3.58 -17.37 -24.55
C THR A 70 2.33 -17.92 -23.85
N THR A 71 1.38 -18.37 -24.67
CA THR A 71 0.12 -18.99 -24.28
C THR A 71 0.35 -20.13 -23.29
N HIS A 72 0.12 -19.86 -22.01
CA HIS A 72 -0.18 -20.87 -21.01
C HIS A 72 -1.60 -20.59 -20.57
N GLU A 73 -2.49 -21.58 -20.63
CA GLU A 73 -3.75 -21.54 -19.86
C GLU A 73 -3.38 -21.11 -18.44
N THR A 74 -3.75 -19.89 -18.05
CA THR A 74 -3.28 -19.29 -16.81
C THR A 74 -4.02 -19.98 -15.67
N ALA A 75 -3.40 -21.02 -15.11
CA ALA A 75 -3.95 -21.73 -13.96
C ALA A 75 -4.34 -20.73 -12.87
N SER A 76 -5.62 -20.70 -12.54
CA SER A 76 -6.21 -19.88 -11.48
C SER A 76 -7.11 -20.74 -10.60
N LEU A 77 -7.75 -20.14 -9.59
CA LEU A 77 -8.71 -20.86 -8.75
C LEU A 77 -9.85 -21.42 -9.61
N ALA A 78 -10.21 -20.73 -10.70
CA ALA A 78 -11.23 -21.20 -11.64
C ALA A 78 -10.92 -22.55 -12.29
N ASN A 79 -9.65 -22.97 -12.35
CA ASN A 79 -9.26 -24.28 -12.90
C ASN A 79 -9.32 -25.43 -11.87
N VAL A 80 -9.63 -25.14 -10.61
CA VAL A 80 -9.71 -26.15 -9.54
C VAL A 80 -11.08 -26.83 -9.52
N SER A 81 -12.16 -26.04 -9.50
CA SER A 81 -13.54 -26.55 -9.51
C SER A 81 -14.52 -25.48 -9.97
N PRO A 82 -15.77 -25.85 -10.36
CA PRO A 82 -16.82 -24.88 -10.69
C PRO A 82 -17.12 -23.90 -9.54
N GLU A 83 -17.08 -24.35 -8.29
CA GLU A 83 -17.29 -23.51 -7.11
C GLU A 83 -16.13 -22.53 -6.93
N MET A 84 -14.90 -22.96 -7.19
CA MET A 84 -13.72 -22.09 -7.13
C MET A 84 -13.70 -21.05 -8.25
N ALA A 85 -14.25 -21.38 -9.43
CA ALA A 85 -14.48 -20.41 -10.50
C ALA A 85 -15.50 -19.33 -10.09
N GLN A 86 -16.58 -19.74 -9.43
CA GLN A 86 -17.56 -18.79 -8.89
C GLN A 86 -16.94 -17.89 -7.81
N ALA A 87 -16.12 -18.46 -6.92
CA ALA A 87 -15.42 -17.70 -5.90
C ALA A 87 -14.45 -16.67 -6.51
N GLU A 88 -13.66 -17.06 -7.50
CA GLU A 88 -12.77 -16.13 -8.22
C GLU A 88 -13.56 -15.00 -8.90
N SER A 89 -14.67 -15.32 -9.56
CA SER A 89 -15.55 -14.31 -10.16
C SER A 89 -16.13 -13.35 -9.12
N PHE A 90 -16.56 -13.85 -7.97
CA PHE A 90 -17.06 -13.03 -6.86
C PHE A 90 -15.99 -12.07 -6.33
N PHE A 91 -14.79 -12.57 -6.05
CA PHE A 91 -13.71 -11.73 -5.51
C PHE A 91 -13.23 -10.69 -6.53
N THR A 92 -13.03 -11.08 -7.79
CA THR A 92 -12.57 -10.16 -8.84
C THR A 92 -13.59 -9.06 -9.13
N SER A 93 -14.89 -9.39 -9.17
CA SER A 93 -15.95 -8.38 -9.32
C SER A 93 -16.04 -7.44 -8.12
N THR A 94 -15.89 -7.96 -6.90
CA THR A 94 -15.83 -7.15 -5.67
C THR A 94 -14.65 -6.18 -5.69
N ILE A 95 -13.44 -6.67 -5.98
CA ILE A 95 -12.23 -5.84 -6.11
C ILE A 95 -12.41 -4.75 -7.17
N THR A 96 -13.01 -5.09 -8.31
CA THR A 96 -13.30 -4.13 -9.39
C THR A 96 -14.25 -3.03 -8.93
N ALA A 97 -15.31 -3.40 -8.20
CA ALA A 97 -16.27 -2.44 -7.65
C ALA A 97 -15.62 -1.51 -6.63
N GLU A 98 -14.80 -2.04 -5.72
CA GLU A 98 -14.09 -1.24 -4.71
C GLU A 98 -13.04 -0.31 -5.34
N LEU A 99 -12.28 -0.80 -6.35
CA LEU A 99 -11.36 0.05 -7.11
C LEU A 99 -12.09 1.21 -7.82
N LYS A 100 -13.30 0.97 -8.34
CA LYS A 100 -14.11 2.03 -8.94
C LYS A 100 -14.46 3.12 -7.92
N LYS A 101 -14.89 2.73 -6.71
CA LYS A 101 -15.15 3.68 -5.60
C LYS A 101 -13.88 4.45 -5.23
N LEU A 102 -12.74 3.75 -5.11
CA LEU A 102 -11.46 4.37 -4.76
C LEU A 102 -11.01 5.39 -5.80
N ASN A 103 -11.20 5.10 -7.08
CA ASN A 103 -10.91 6.03 -8.18
C ASN A 103 -11.81 7.27 -8.15
N GLN A 104 -13.08 7.13 -7.77
CA GLN A 104 -14.01 8.25 -7.61
C GLN A 104 -13.64 9.16 -6.44
N ALA A 105 -13.01 8.61 -5.39
CA ALA A 105 -12.56 9.34 -4.21
C ALA A 105 -11.22 10.09 -4.41
N LYS A 106 -10.62 10.03 -5.61
CA LYS A 106 -9.31 10.59 -5.89
C LYS A 106 -9.33 12.11 -6.01
N ASN A 107 -8.59 12.78 -5.13
CA ASN A 107 -8.34 14.21 -5.16
C ASN A 107 -6.91 14.51 -4.62
N PRO A 108 -6.43 15.77 -4.62
CA PRO A 108 -5.08 16.08 -4.16
C PRO A 108 -4.79 15.63 -2.72
N GLU A 109 -5.80 15.61 -1.86
CA GLU A 109 -5.67 15.32 -0.42
C GLU A 109 -5.66 13.82 -0.14
N THR A 110 -6.42 13.03 -0.91
CA THR A 110 -6.48 11.57 -0.79
C THR A 110 -5.38 10.86 -1.57
N LYS A 111 -4.63 11.60 -2.41
CA LYS A 111 -3.63 11.07 -3.33
C LYS A 111 -2.57 10.18 -2.65
N LEU A 112 -2.09 10.57 -1.47
CA LEU A 112 -1.04 9.83 -0.77
C LEU A 112 -1.54 8.48 -0.25
N VAL A 113 -2.70 8.47 0.42
CA VAL A 113 -3.35 7.27 0.95
C VAL A 113 -3.71 6.30 -0.18
N ILE A 114 -4.28 6.82 -1.29
CA ILE A 114 -4.57 6.00 -2.48
C ILE A 114 -3.29 5.42 -3.08
N LYS A 115 -2.21 6.21 -3.18
CA LYS A 115 -0.93 5.74 -3.73
C LYS A 115 -0.38 4.57 -2.91
N ASP A 116 -0.41 4.68 -1.58
CA ASP A 116 0.06 3.62 -0.69
C ASP A 116 -0.75 2.33 -0.85
N ALA A 117 -2.08 2.45 -0.85
CA ALA A 117 -2.97 1.31 -1.10
C ALA A 117 -2.66 0.61 -2.44
N MET A 118 -2.43 1.39 -3.51
CA MET A 118 -2.06 0.83 -4.81
C MET A 118 -0.72 0.09 -4.80
N LEU A 119 0.26 0.55 -4.02
CA LEU A 119 1.53 -0.17 -3.85
C LEU A 119 1.33 -1.51 -3.14
N GLN A 120 0.53 -1.54 -2.09
CA GLN A 120 0.20 -2.78 -1.39
C GLN A 120 -0.57 -3.76 -2.27
N LEU A 121 -1.54 -3.27 -3.05
CA LEU A 121 -2.30 -4.09 -4.01
C LEU A 121 -1.41 -4.70 -5.09
N ASN A 122 -0.44 -3.94 -5.61
CA ASN A 122 0.51 -4.47 -6.60
C ASN A 122 1.39 -5.58 -6.01
N LYS A 123 1.78 -5.46 -4.73
CA LYS A 123 2.52 -6.53 -4.04
C LYS A 123 1.68 -7.81 -3.96
N LEU A 124 0.42 -7.70 -3.54
CA LEU A 124 -0.49 -8.83 -3.45
C LEU A 124 -0.78 -9.44 -4.83
N GLU A 125 -0.94 -8.63 -5.88
CA GLU A 125 -1.10 -9.14 -7.26
C GLU A 125 0.10 -9.99 -7.68
N HIS A 126 1.32 -9.51 -7.41
CA HIS A 126 2.53 -10.27 -7.73
C HIS A 126 2.65 -11.58 -6.92
N GLU A 127 2.20 -11.57 -5.66
CA GLU A 127 2.11 -12.79 -4.85
C GLU A 127 1.07 -13.76 -5.42
N TYR A 128 -0.07 -13.27 -5.92
CA TYR A 128 -1.09 -14.10 -6.56
C TYR A 128 -0.55 -14.80 -7.82
N GLU A 129 0.22 -14.10 -8.66
CA GLU A 129 0.85 -14.71 -9.84
C GLU A 129 1.85 -15.82 -9.47
N LYS A 130 2.56 -15.69 -8.35
CA LYS A 130 3.39 -16.78 -7.82
C LYS A 130 2.54 -17.96 -7.36
N LEU A 131 1.45 -17.68 -6.64
CA LEU A 131 0.52 -18.71 -6.18
C LEU A 131 -0.12 -19.49 -7.33
N LYS A 132 -0.43 -18.85 -8.47
CA LYS A 132 -0.87 -19.55 -9.70
C LYS A 132 0.15 -20.60 -10.16
N THR A 133 1.42 -20.22 -10.16
CA THR A 133 2.51 -21.13 -10.53
C THR A 133 2.64 -22.28 -9.52
N ASP A 134 2.56 -21.97 -8.22
CA ASP A 134 2.64 -22.96 -7.14
C ASP A 134 1.42 -23.90 -7.13
N LEU A 135 0.24 -23.42 -7.54
CA LEU A 135 -0.97 -24.23 -7.65
C LEU A 135 -0.79 -25.35 -8.67
N VAL A 136 -0.19 -25.03 -9.83
CA VAL A 136 0.14 -26.04 -10.86
C VAL A 136 1.20 -27.00 -10.34
N LYS A 137 2.30 -26.48 -9.81
CA LYS A 137 3.45 -27.29 -9.35
C LYS A 137 3.07 -28.23 -8.20
N SER A 138 2.16 -27.82 -7.34
CA SER A 138 1.72 -28.58 -6.18
C SER A 138 0.61 -29.59 -6.48
N GLY A 139 0.06 -29.59 -7.70
CA GLY A 139 -1.08 -30.44 -8.05
C GLY A 139 -2.36 -30.02 -7.33
N GLN A 140 -2.63 -28.71 -7.27
CA GLN A 140 -3.80 -28.11 -6.60
C GLN A 140 -3.83 -28.32 -5.07
N ASP A 141 -2.69 -28.16 -4.40
CA ASP A 141 -2.62 -28.25 -2.93
C ASP A 141 -3.57 -27.26 -2.25
N GLN A 142 -4.38 -27.76 -1.33
CA GLN A 142 -5.38 -26.99 -0.58
C GLN A 142 -4.77 -25.79 0.16
N ARG A 143 -3.52 -25.87 0.60
CA ARG A 143 -2.81 -24.75 1.25
C ARG A 143 -2.53 -23.62 0.27
N VAL A 144 -2.20 -23.95 -0.98
CA VAL A 144 -2.00 -22.95 -2.03
C VAL A 144 -3.35 -22.31 -2.41
N ILE A 145 -4.40 -23.11 -2.52
CA ILE A 145 -5.78 -22.63 -2.74
C ILE A 145 -6.18 -21.65 -1.63
N TYR A 146 -5.94 -22.01 -0.36
CA TYR A 146 -6.21 -21.12 0.78
C TYR A 146 -5.41 -19.82 0.70
N ALA A 147 -4.13 -19.88 0.34
CA ALA A 147 -3.31 -18.69 0.17
C ALA A 147 -3.83 -17.78 -0.95
N MET A 148 -4.33 -18.35 -2.06
CA MET A 148 -4.94 -17.59 -3.15
C MET A 148 -6.23 -16.88 -2.71
N ILE A 149 -7.10 -17.56 -1.96
CA ILE A 149 -8.30 -16.94 -1.38
C ILE A 149 -7.92 -15.83 -0.41
N SER A 150 -6.95 -16.09 0.48
CA SER A 150 -6.48 -15.11 1.47
C SER A 150 -5.87 -13.87 0.81
N ASN A 151 -5.20 -14.03 -0.34
CA ASN A 151 -4.71 -12.91 -1.13
C ASN A 151 -5.86 -12.02 -1.63
N PHE A 152 -6.93 -12.62 -2.18
CA PHE A 152 -8.12 -11.85 -2.58
C PHE A 152 -8.76 -11.10 -1.40
N GLN A 153 -8.91 -11.75 -0.26
CA GLN A 153 -9.45 -11.14 0.95
C GLN A 153 -8.59 -9.94 1.39
N SER A 154 -7.26 -10.12 1.43
CA SER A 154 -6.32 -9.05 1.80
C SER A 154 -6.42 -7.84 0.88
N ARG A 155 -6.61 -8.05 -0.43
CA ARG A 155 -6.82 -6.96 -1.40
C ARG A 155 -8.10 -6.19 -1.13
N ILE A 156 -9.18 -6.91 -0.81
CA ILE A 156 -10.47 -6.30 -0.46
C ILE A 156 -10.34 -5.50 0.84
N ASP A 157 -9.67 -6.05 1.85
CA ASP A 157 -9.44 -5.37 3.14
C ASP A 157 -8.66 -4.06 2.96
N ILE A 158 -7.59 -4.08 2.16
CA ILE A 158 -6.83 -2.86 1.82
C ILE A 158 -7.76 -1.83 1.17
N LEU A 159 -8.54 -2.21 0.16
CA LEU A 159 -9.44 -1.29 -0.55
C LEU A 159 -10.49 -0.69 0.41
N GLN A 160 -11.14 -1.51 1.22
CA GLN A 160 -12.16 -1.08 2.17
C GLN A 160 -11.58 -0.16 3.25
N ASN A 161 -10.43 -0.51 3.82
CA ASN A 161 -9.78 0.31 4.84
C ASN A 161 -9.31 1.65 4.28
N THR A 162 -8.82 1.67 3.05
CA THR A 162 -8.43 2.90 2.35
C THR A 162 -9.64 3.82 2.14
N LEU A 163 -10.77 3.26 1.69
CA LEU A 163 -12.02 4.02 1.54
C LEU A 163 -12.53 4.58 2.87
N LYS A 164 -12.49 3.79 3.95
CA LYS A 164 -12.84 4.25 5.30
C LYS A 164 -11.94 5.39 5.78
N GLN A 165 -10.63 5.30 5.52
CA GLN A 165 -9.68 6.35 5.88
C GLN A 165 -9.97 7.65 5.12
N ILE A 166 -10.29 7.56 3.84
CA ILE A 166 -10.67 8.72 3.03
C ILE A 166 -11.97 9.34 3.56
N ASP A 167 -12.98 8.53 3.89
CA ASP A 167 -14.24 9.02 4.45
C ASP A 167 -14.03 9.76 5.77
N LEU A 168 -13.24 9.18 6.69
CA LEU A 168 -12.89 9.83 7.97
C LEU A 168 -12.16 11.17 7.75
N GLN A 169 -11.22 11.23 6.82
CA GLN A 169 -10.51 12.46 6.48
C GLN A 169 -11.46 13.56 5.97
N ASN A 170 -12.46 13.19 5.17
CA ASN A 170 -13.47 14.12 4.67
C ASN A 170 -14.40 14.62 5.79
N GLN A 171 -14.81 13.73 6.71
CA GLN A 171 -15.66 14.09 7.84
C GLN A 171 -15.00 15.09 8.78
N LEU A 172 -13.73 14.85 9.15
CA LEU A 172 -12.97 15.75 10.04
C LEU A 172 -12.87 17.16 9.48
N LYS A 173 -12.63 17.29 8.17
CA LYS A 173 -12.59 18.58 7.49
C LYS A 173 -13.90 19.34 7.60
N ASN A 174 -15.04 18.68 7.37
CA ASN A 174 -16.34 19.32 7.45
C ASN A 174 -16.64 19.85 8.86
N THR A 175 -16.23 19.13 9.91
CA THR A 175 -16.37 19.59 11.30
C THR A 175 -15.51 20.83 11.60
N ASP A 176 -14.29 20.91 11.06
CA ASP A 176 -13.43 22.08 11.24
C ASP A 176 -14.00 23.33 10.55
N TYR A 177 -14.68 23.20 9.40
CA TYR A 177 -15.32 24.33 8.72
C TYR A 177 -16.52 24.90 9.50
N ASP A 178 -17.32 24.07 10.16
CA ASP A 178 -18.50 24.53 10.91
C ASP A 178 -18.12 25.30 12.20
N THR A 179 -17.01 24.94 12.84
CA THR A 179 -16.53 25.62 14.06
C THR A 179 -15.87 26.98 13.81
N ASN A 180 -15.31 27.20 12.62
CA ASN A 180 -14.63 28.45 12.26
C ASN A 180 -15.57 29.52 11.65
N ASN A 181 -16.81 29.15 11.32
CA ASN A 181 -17.82 30.06 10.76
C ASN A 181 -18.88 30.53 11.78
N THR A 182 -18.69 30.19 13.06
CA THR A 182 -19.63 30.53 14.17
C THR A 182 -19.10 31.58 15.16
N PHE A 183 -18.10 32.38 14.79
CA PHE A 183 -17.63 33.52 15.58
C PHE A 183 -17.68 34.84 14.80
#